data_AF-A0A7J0G619-F1
#
_entry.id   AF-A0A7J0G619-F1
#
_cell.length_a   1.000
_cell.length_b   1.000
_cell.length_c   1.000
_cell.angle_alpha   90.00
_cell.angle_beta   90.00
_cell.angle_gamma   90.00
#
_symmetry.space_group_name_H-M   'P 1'
#
loop_
_entity.id
_entity.type
_entity.pdbx_description
1 polymer ?
#
loop_
_entity_poly.entity_id
_entity_poly.type
_entity_poly.pdbx_seq_one_letter_code
_entity_poly.pdbx_strand_id
1 'polypeptide(L)'
;MMMMMKRVVMMDEEEEDSDDEGVSGPSGGGKREYTAEEREDEAAAIGYKVVGPLERSERVFKPYEPIFAIVQIGSHQFKVSNGDYIFTKRLKFCKVNDKLILNKVLMLGSQSQTIIGRPILPDAAVRAVVEEHALDAKVIIFKKKRRKNYRRTKGHRQELTQPRITDIQGIEKPEPAPAGKTEKVTA
;
A
#
# COMPACT_ATOMS: atom_id res chain seq x y z
N MET A 1 17.83 76.43 36.59
CA MET A 1 16.95 75.46 37.28
C MET A 1 17.41 74.07 36.86
N MET A 2 18.52 73.57 37.39
CA MET A 2 18.70 72.87 38.68
C MET A 2 17.97 71.53 38.74
N MET A 3 18.79 70.48 38.56
CA MET A 3 18.78 69.14 39.16
C MET A 3 17.46 68.35 39.22
N MET A 4 17.49 67.12 38.71
CA MET A 4 17.53 65.94 39.59
C MET A 4 17.85 64.66 38.81
N MET A 5 18.95 64.02 39.22
CA MET A 5 19.24 62.61 38.97
C MET A 5 18.14 61.74 39.58
N LYS A 6 17.77 60.65 38.90
CA LYS A 6 17.41 59.41 39.57
C LYS A 6 17.67 58.21 38.67
N ARG A 7 18.64 57.41 39.13
CA ARG A 7 18.98 56.04 38.75
C ARG A 7 17.80 55.25 38.20
N VAL A 8 17.99 54.64 37.05
CA VAL A 8 17.36 53.37 36.71
C VAL A 8 18.47 52.38 36.41
N VAL A 9 18.26 51.19 36.95
CA VAL A 9 19.19 50.10 37.15
C VAL A 9 19.55 49.49 35.80
N MET A 10 20.85 49.28 35.55
CA MET A 10 21.32 48.33 34.55
C MET A 10 21.02 46.93 35.08
N MET A 11 20.04 46.25 34.49
CA MET A 11 19.99 44.80 34.46
C MET A 11 20.17 44.45 32.98
N ASP A 12 21.36 43.95 32.66
CA ASP A 12 21.62 43.27 31.40
C ASP A 12 20.68 42.05 31.34
N GLU A 13 19.69 42.11 30.45
CA GLU A 13 19.06 40.92 29.91
C GLU A 13 20.07 40.36 28.89
N GLU A 14 20.79 39.30 29.29
CA GLU A 14 21.46 38.45 28.31
C GLU A 14 20.36 37.80 27.47
N GLU A 15 20.21 38.26 26.22
CA GLU A 15 19.53 37.52 25.17
C GLU A 15 20.28 36.19 24.99
N GLU A 16 19.67 35.08 25.40
CA GLU A 16 20.05 33.76 24.90
C GLU A 16 19.68 33.71 23.42
N ASP A 17 20.60 34.18 22.56
CA ASP A 17 20.64 33.81 21.16
C ASP A 17 20.84 32.28 21.09
N SER A 18 19.73 31.55 20.97
CA SER A 18 19.77 30.12 20.69
C SER A 18 20.38 29.95 19.30
N ASP A 19 21.66 29.58 19.26
CA ASP A 19 22.37 29.15 18.06
C ASP A 19 21.55 28.07 17.34
N ASP A 20 20.89 28.46 16.24
CA ASP A 20 20.33 27.57 15.24
C ASP A 20 21.51 26.81 14.62
N GLU A 21 21.89 25.72 15.27
CA GLU A 21 22.82 24.72 14.74
C GLU A 21 22.20 24.15 13.47
N GLY A 22 22.50 24.84 12.37
CA GLY A 22 22.20 24.43 11.02
C GLY A 22 22.81 23.06 10.78
N VAL A 23 21.98 22.01 10.96
CA VAL A 23 22.32 20.65 10.59
C VAL A 23 22.73 20.67 9.12
N SER A 24 24.04 20.56 8.91
CA SER A 24 24.66 20.37 7.61
C SER A 24 24.15 19.04 7.06
N GLY A 25 23.06 19.10 6.29
CA GLY A 25 22.53 17.94 5.60
C GLY A 25 23.60 17.40 4.64
N PRO A 26 23.88 16.08 4.64
CA PRO A 26 24.80 15.54 3.66
C PRO A 26 24.18 15.67 2.27
N SER A 27 24.75 16.57 1.47
CA SER A 27 24.59 16.66 0.03
C SER A 27 25.26 15.43 -0.61
N GLY A 28 24.52 14.33 -0.65
CA GLY A 28 24.94 13.12 -1.35
C GLY A 28 23.71 12.37 -1.83
N GLY A 29 23.59 12.16 -3.14
CA GLY A 29 22.54 11.36 -3.77
C GLY A 29 22.64 9.87 -3.46
N GLY A 30 22.75 9.51 -2.18
CA GLY A 30 22.64 8.15 -1.68
C GLY A 30 21.17 7.79 -1.47
N LYS A 31 20.77 6.61 -1.92
CA LYS A 31 19.46 6.05 -1.55
C LYS A 31 19.46 5.91 -0.02
N ARG A 32 18.56 6.63 0.66
CA ARG A 32 18.33 6.48 2.10
C ARG A 32 18.00 5.01 2.35
N GLU A 33 18.87 4.32 3.10
CA GLU A 33 18.64 2.92 3.47
C GLU A 33 17.62 2.91 4.61
N TYR A 34 16.45 2.33 4.35
CA TYR A 34 15.43 2.12 5.38
C TYR A 34 15.88 0.99 6.29
N THR A 35 15.77 1.19 7.60
CA THR A 35 15.90 0.10 8.59
C THR A 35 14.78 -0.93 8.39
N ALA A 36 14.94 -2.15 8.91
CA ALA A 36 13.92 -3.19 8.74
C ALA A 36 12.57 -2.78 9.35
N GLU A 37 12.61 -2.15 10.53
CA GLU A 37 11.44 -1.68 11.27
C GLU A 37 10.66 -0.62 10.48
N GLU A 38 11.35 0.39 9.95
CA GLU A 38 10.71 1.43 9.12
C GLU A 38 10.01 0.86 7.87
N ARG A 39 10.60 -0.19 7.25
CA ARG A 39 9.98 -0.85 6.09
C ARG A 39 8.69 -1.57 6.47
N GLU A 40 8.69 -2.23 7.63
CA GLU A 40 7.52 -2.93 8.13
C GLU A 40 6.41 -1.94 8.51
N ASP A 41 6.75 -0.83 9.16
CA ASP A 41 5.80 0.22 9.55
C ASP A 41 5.18 0.92 8.33
N GLU A 42 5.98 1.28 7.33
CA GLU A 42 5.45 1.86 6.08
C GLU A 42 4.57 0.85 5.32
N ALA A 43 4.95 -0.44 5.30
CA ALA A 43 4.14 -1.48 4.68
C ALA A 43 2.80 -1.67 5.42
N ALA A 44 2.84 -1.70 6.76
CA ALA A 44 1.67 -1.80 7.61
C ALA A 44 0.73 -0.59 7.44
N ALA A 45 1.28 0.61 7.29
CA ALA A 45 0.51 1.82 7.01
C ALA A 45 -0.23 1.73 5.67
N ILE A 46 0.38 1.14 4.63
CA ILE A 46 -0.28 0.89 3.35
C ILE A 46 -1.30 -0.25 3.46
N GLY A 47 -1.10 -1.20 4.39
CA GLY A 47 -2.03 -2.28 4.71
C GLY A 47 -1.56 -3.68 4.35
N TYR A 48 -0.26 -3.87 4.12
CA TYR A 48 0.32 -5.17 3.81
C TYR A 48 1.51 -5.49 4.70
N LYS A 49 1.77 -6.78 4.89
CA LYS A 49 2.96 -7.32 5.53
C LYS A 49 3.66 -8.27 4.58
N VAL A 50 4.99 -8.17 4.47
CA VAL A 50 5.80 -9.11 3.70
C VAL A 50 6.19 -10.26 4.63
N VAL A 51 5.90 -11.50 4.23
CA VAL A 51 6.23 -12.71 5.02
C VAL A 51 7.55 -13.31 4.57
N GLY A 52 7.87 -13.22 3.28
CA GLY A 52 9.07 -13.78 2.68
C GLY A 52 8.83 -14.29 1.26
N PRO A 53 9.85 -14.84 0.61
CA PRO A 53 9.74 -15.34 -0.76
C PRO A 53 8.92 -16.65 -0.84
N LEU A 54 8.29 -16.86 -2.00
CA LEU A 54 7.63 -18.10 -2.34
C LEU A 54 8.65 -19.14 -2.79
N GLU A 55 8.71 -20.24 -2.05
CA GLU A 55 9.54 -21.39 -2.41
C GLU A 55 8.94 -22.14 -3.60
N ARG A 56 9.81 -22.64 -4.48
CA ARG A 56 9.41 -23.27 -5.74
C ARG A 56 8.56 -24.54 -5.55
N SER A 57 8.68 -25.21 -4.42
CA SER A 57 7.93 -26.43 -4.07
C SER A 57 6.53 -26.15 -3.52
N GLU A 58 6.24 -24.92 -3.09
CA GLU A 58 4.97 -24.59 -2.45
C GLU A 58 3.85 -24.38 -3.48
N ARG A 59 2.85 -25.27 -3.46
CA ARG A 59 1.61 -25.09 -4.22
C ARG A 59 0.63 -24.23 -3.43
N VAL A 60 0.81 -22.91 -3.52
CA VAL A 60 -0.04 -21.92 -2.81
C VAL A 60 -1.38 -21.66 -3.48
N PHE A 61 -1.50 -21.91 -4.78
CA PHE A 61 -2.73 -21.67 -5.53
C PHE A 61 -3.70 -22.85 -5.35
N LYS A 62 -4.83 -22.55 -4.72
CA LYS A 62 -5.93 -23.50 -4.51
C LYS A 62 -6.99 -23.32 -5.61
N PRO A 63 -7.87 -24.31 -5.83
CA PRO A 63 -9.05 -24.11 -6.66
C PRO A 63 -9.94 -23.00 -6.11
N TYR A 64 -10.80 -22.46 -6.98
CA TYR A 64 -11.72 -21.39 -6.64
C TYR A 64 -12.65 -21.80 -5.49
N GLU A 65 -12.70 -20.96 -4.45
CA GLU A 65 -13.64 -21.07 -3.33
C GLU A 65 -14.69 -19.95 -3.48
N PRO A 66 -15.98 -20.20 -3.23
CA PRO A 66 -17.05 -19.20 -3.38
C PRO A 66 -17.07 -18.21 -2.20
N ILE A 67 -15.95 -17.53 -1.99
CA ILE A 67 -15.70 -16.56 -0.93
C ILE A 67 -15.06 -15.32 -1.57
N PHE A 68 -15.45 -14.15 -1.10
CA PHE A 68 -14.85 -12.88 -1.51
C PHE A 68 -14.52 -12.01 -0.31
N ALA A 69 -13.55 -11.12 -0.50
CA ALA A 69 -13.17 -10.11 0.47
C ALA A 69 -13.13 -8.73 -0.19
N ILE A 70 -13.33 -7.68 0.60
CA ILE A 70 -12.99 -6.30 0.21
C ILE A 70 -11.75 -5.91 0.98
N VAL A 71 -10.65 -5.73 0.25
CA VAL A 71 -9.36 -5.33 0.79
C VAL A 71 -9.06 -3.88 0.45
N GLN A 72 -8.42 -3.17 1.36
CA GLN A 72 -7.93 -1.81 1.13
C GLN A 72 -6.42 -1.81 1.05
N ILE A 73 -5.89 -1.32 -0.07
CA ILE A 73 -4.45 -1.14 -0.28
C ILE A 73 -4.20 0.35 -0.51
N GLY A 74 -3.56 1.00 0.47
CA GLY A 74 -3.44 2.45 0.51
C GLY A 74 -4.82 3.13 0.54
N SER A 75 -5.15 3.87 -0.51
CA SER A 75 -6.41 4.61 -0.65
C SER A 75 -7.44 3.93 -1.57
N HIS A 76 -7.11 2.76 -2.14
CA HIS A 76 -8.00 2.05 -3.06
C HIS A 76 -8.54 0.77 -2.42
N GLN A 77 -9.80 0.46 -2.73
CA GLN A 77 -10.48 -0.76 -2.29
C GLN A 77 -10.67 -1.69 -3.47
N PHE A 78 -10.45 -2.99 -3.23
CA PHE A 78 -10.57 -4.04 -4.24
C PHE A 78 -11.46 -5.15 -3.71
N LYS A 79 -12.41 -5.60 -4.54
CA LYS A 79 -13.09 -6.87 -4.32
C LYS A 79 -12.20 -7.97 -4.87
N VAL A 80 -11.93 -8.97 -4.05
CA VAL A 80 -11.03 -10.07 -4.39
C VAL A 80 -11.61 -11.41 -4.02
N SER A 81 -11.32 -12.41 -4.84
CA SER A 81 -11.61 -13.83 -4.62
C SER A 81 -10.31 -14.63 -4.76
N ASN A 82 -10.34 -15.90 -4.40
CA ASN A 82 -9.17 -16.76 -4.55
C ASN A 82 -8.78 -16.92 -6.04
N GLY A 83 -7.51 -16.70 -6.36
CA GLY A 83 -6.94 -16.82 -7.70
C GLY A 83 -6.97 -15.55 -8.52
N ASP A 84 -7.62 -14.48 -8.04
CA ASP A 84 -7.74 -13.21 -8.76
C ASP A 84 -6.41 -12.47 -8.86
N TYR A 85 -6.26 -11.71 -9.95
CA TYR A 85 -5.18 -10.75 -10.16
C TYR A 85 -5.71 -9.34 -9.94
N ILE A 86 -4.99 -8.54 -9.16
CA ILE A 86 -5.30 -7.12 -9.01
C ILE A 86 -4.12 -6.27 -9.42
N PHE A 87 -4.38 -5.09 -9.95
CA PHE A 87 -3.35 -4.08 -10.20
C PHE A 87 -3.38 -3.05 -9.08
N THR A 88 -2.25 -2.91 -8.41
CA THR A 88 -2.09 -1.98 -7.30
C THR A 88 -1.02 -0.95 -7.64
N LYS A 89 -1.05 0.18 -6.93
CA LYS A 89 0.05 1.14 -6.95
C LYS A 89 1.34 0.42 -6.54
N ARG A 90 2.49 0.86 -7.08
CA ARG A 90 3.79 0.29 -6.74
C ARG A 90 4.00 0.13 -5.23
N LEU A 91 4.22 -1.11 -4.81
CA LEU A 91 4.63 -1.47 -3.46
C LEU A 91 6.17 -1.41 -3.40
N LYS A 92 6.72 -0.64 -2.46
CA LYS A 92 8.17 -0.33 -2.41
C LYS A 92 9.01 -1.48 -1.84
N PHE A 93 8.48 -2.19 -0.85
CA PHE A 93 9.26 -3.11 -0.01
C PHE A 93 9.05 -4.59 -0.32
N CYS A 94 8.34 -4.90 -1.41
CA CYS A 94 8.19 -6.27 -1.88
C CYS A 94 8.97 -6.51 -3.17
N LYS A 95 9.39 -7.76 -3.34
CA LYS A 95 10.01 -8.29 -4.55
C LYS A 95 9.05 -9.22 -5.27
N VAL A 96 9.43 -9.57 -6.49
CA VAL A 96 8.73 -10.60 -7.27
C VAL A 96 8.85 -11.94 -6.56
N ASN A 97 7.74 -12.67 -6.51
CA ASN A 97 7.51 -13.92 -5.77
C ASN A 97 7.44 -13.77 -4.24
N ASP A 98 7.37 -12.56 -3.68
CA ASP A 98 7.14 -12.43 -2.23
C ASP A 98 5.68 -12.73 -1.86
N LYS A 99 5.51 -13.42 -0.74
CA LYS A 99 4.23 -13.64 -0.07
C LYS A 99 3.85 -12.41 0.74
N LEU A 100 2.66 -11.90 0.48
CA LEU A 100 2.06 -10.76 1.15
C LEU A 100 0.87 -11.22 1.99
N ILE A 101 0.71 -10.61 3.15
CA ILE A 101 -0.53 -10.65 3.92
C ILE A 101 -1.14 -9.25 3.88
N LEU A 102 -2.34 -9.14 3.35
CA LEU A 102 -3.13 -7.92 3.34
C LEU A 102 -4.00 -7.91 4.61
N ASN A 103 -3.64 -7.03 5.54
CA ASN A 103 -4.27 -6.94 6.87
C ASN A 103 -5.49 -6.01 6.88
N LYS A 104 -5.54 -5.04 5.96
CA LYS A 104 -6.67 -4.09 5.86
C LYS A 104 -7.83 -4.71 5.09
N VAL A 105 -8.56 -5.60 5.76
CA VAL A 105 -9.79 -6.20 5.26
C VAL A 105 -10.99 -5.46 5.82
N LEU A 106 -11.87 -4.98 4.95
CA LEU A 106 -13.07 -4.22 5.32
C LEU A 106 -14.30 -5.12 5.42
N MET A 107 -14.37 -6.16 4.59
CA MET A 107 -15.55 -7.02 4.50
C MET A 107 -15.15 -8.41 4.01
N LEU A 108 -15.82 -9.43 4.53
CA LEU A 108 -15.76 -10.81 4.06
C LEU A 108 -17.16 -11.28 3.67
N GLY A 109 -17.29 -12.05 2.60
CA GLY A 109 -18.56 -12.61 2.17
C GLY A 109 -18.41 -14.03 1.66
N SER A 110 -19.30 -14.91 2.10
CA SER A 110 -19.54 -16.24 1.56
C SER A 110 -20.95 -16.31 0.97
N GLN A 111 -21.37 -17.49 0.50
CA GLN A 111 -22.74 -17.70 0.03
C GLN A 111 -23.79 -17.56 1.16
N SER A 112 -23.41 -17.88 2.40
CA SER A 112 -24.33 -17.95 3.55
C SER A 112 -24.21 -16.74 4.49
N GLN A 113 -23.03 -16.13 4.57
CA GLN A 113 -22.73 -15.12 5.58
C GLN A 113 -21.97 -13.94 4.97
N THR A 114 -22.25 -12.73 5.44
CA THR A 114 -21.44 -11.55 5.17
C THR A 114 -21.03 -10.91 6.49
N ILE A 115 -19.73 -10.68 6.65
CA ILE A 115 -19.13 -10.06 7.83
C ILE A 115 -18.62 -8.69 7.42
N ILE A 116 -19.15 -7.64 8.05
CA ILE A 116 -18.84 -6.25 7.74
C ILE A 116 -17.97 -5.68 8.86
N GLY A 117 -16.80 -5.14 8.51
CA GLY A 117 -15.87 -4.51 9.44
C GLY A 117 -16.29 -3.12 9.89
N ARG A 118 -15.75 -2.67 11.02
CA ARG A 118 -15.94 -1.31 11.56
C ARG A 118 -14.64 -0.77 12.17
N PRO A 119 -13.76 -0.10 11.40
CA PRO A 119 -13.66 -0.05 9.94
C PRO A 119 -12.95 -1.27 9.33
N ILE A 120 -12.08 -1.94 10.09
CA ILE A 120 -11.34 -3.15 9.67
C ILE A 120 -11.82 -4.38 10.45
N LEU A 121 -11.63 -5.56 9.87
CA LEU A 121 -11.85 -6.85 10.54
C LEU A 121 -10.52 -7.36 11.13
N PRO A 122 -10.40 -7.49 12.47
CA PRO A 122 -9.12 -7.80 13.11
C PRO A 122 -8.63 -9.24 12.82
N ASP A 123 -9.53 -10.21 12.74
CA ASP A 123 -9.19 -11.63 12.57
C ASP A 123 -9.17 -12.06 11.08
N ALA A 124 -9.32 -11.11 10.16
CA ALA A 124 -9.35 -11.36 8.74
C ALA A 124 -7.98 -11.08 8.10
N ALA A 125 -7.53 -12.01 7.27
CA ALA A 125 -6.28 -11.87 6.54
C ALA A 125 -6.44 -12.40 5.11
N VAL A 126 -5.97 -11.64 4.13
CA VAL A 126 -5.92 -12.08 2.73
C VAL A 126 -4.48 -12.32 2.35
N ARG A 127 -4.16 -13.55 1.96
CA ARG A 127 -2.83 -13.94 1.49
C ARG A 127 -2.74 -13.74 -0.01
N ALA A 128 -1.63 -13.17 -0.46
CA ALA A 128 -1.34 -12.92 -1.86
C ALA A 128 0.13 -13.18 -2.16
N VAL A 129 0.45 -13.34 -3.44
CA VAL A 129 1.83 -13.44 -3.93
C VAL A 129 2.04 -12.39 -5.00
N VAL A 130 3.17 -11.68 -4.96
CA VAL A 130 3.55 -10.74 -6.01
C VAL A 130 4.04 -11.52 -7.22
N GLU A 131 3.35 -11.44 -8.35
CA GLU A 131 3.83 -12.08 -9.59
C GLU A 131 4.77 -11.18 -10.36
N GLU A 132 4.43 -9.90 -10.53
CA GLU A 132 5.27 -8.97 -11.26
C GLU A 132 5.09 -7.51 -10.86
N HIS A 133 6.08 -6.69 -11.24
CA HIS A 133 5.98 -5.24 -11.24
C HIS A 133 5.90 -4.76 -12.69
N ALA A 134 4.72 -4.32 -13.09
CA ALA A 134 4.43 -3.89 -14.44
C ALA A 134 4.51 -2.36 -14.59
N LEU A 135 4.71 -1.90 -15.82
CA LEU A 135 4.51 -0.51 -16.20
C LEU A 135 3.16 -0.37 -16.90
N ASP A 136 2.38 0.62 -16.46
CA ASP A 136 1.12 0.96 -17.08
C ASP A 136 1.32 1.49 -18.52
N ALA A 137 0.22 1.55 -19.26
CA ALA A 137 0.15 2.19 -20.56
C ALA A 137 0.69 3.63 -20.50
N LYS A 138 1.33 4.06 -21.60
CA LYS A 138 1.90 5.41 -21.67
C LYS A 138 0.79 6.44 -21.75
N VAL A 139 0.64 7.23 -20.69
CA VAL A 139 -0.24 8.39 -20.66
C VAL A 139 0.51 9.58 -21.26
N ILE A 140 -0.02 10.18 -22.32
CA ILE A 140 0.59 11.34 -22.98
C ILE A 140 -0.04 12.62 -22.42
N ILE A 141 0.77 13.41 -21.72
CA ILE A 141 0.40 14.72 -21.19
C ILE A 141 0.79 15.76 -22.25
N PHE A 142 -0.21 16.28 -22.95
CA PHE A 142 -0.05 17.35 -23.92
C PHE A 142 -0.54 18.69 -23.35
N LYS A 143 0.37 19.65 -23.21
CA LYS A 143 0.06 21.02 -22.76
C LYS A 143 0.22 21.98 -23.93
N LYS A 144 -0.83 22.75 -24.26
CA LYS A 144 -0.81 23.78 -25.31
C LYS A 144 -1.45 25.06 -24.81
N LYS A 145 -0.83 26.22 -25.06
CA LYS A 145 -1.45 27.54 -24.84
C LYS A 145 -1.71 28.21 -26.18
N ARG A 146 -2.95 28.66 -26.40
CA ARG A 146 -3.40 29.29 -27.64
C ARG A 146 -2.64 30.60 -27.88
N ARG A 147 -2.18 30.86 -29.11
CA ARG A 147 -1.46 32.09 -29.53
C ARG A 147 -0.18 32.44 -28.74
N LYS A 148 0.37 31.50 -27.95
CA LYS A 148 1.59 31.72 -27.15
C LYS A 148 2.78 30.87 -27.61
N ASN A 149 2.70 30.25 -28.79
CA ASN A 149 3.66 29.27 -29.33
C ASN A 149 4.16 28.23 -28.30
N TYR A 150 3.35 27.95 -27.28
CA TYR A 150 3.70 27.05 -26.20
C TYR A 150 2.98 25.72 -26.44
N ARG A 151 3.78 24.69 -26.69
CA ARG A 151 3.36 23.29 -26.76
C ARG A 151 4.40 22.42 -26.05
N ARG A 152 3.97 21.51 -25.19
CA ARG A 152 4.82 20.52 -24.51
C ARG A 152 4.11 19.18 -24.52
N THR A 153 4.80 18.15 -24.98
CA THR A 153 4.32 16.76 -24.95
C THR A 153 5.25 15.99 -24.03
N LYS A 154 4.72 15.39 -22.96
CA LYS A 154 5.48 14.54 -22.05
C LYS A 154 4.74 13.21 -21.89
N GLY A 155 5.46 12.09 -21.88
CA GLY A 155 4.90 10.80 -21.51
C GLY A 155 5.04 10.54 -20.01
N HIS A 156 4.06 9.88 -19.43
CA HIS A 156 4.11 9.28 -18.10
C HIS A 156 3.76 7.80 -18.21
N ARG A 157 4.47 6.95 -17.46
CA ARG A 157 4.12 5.54 -17.26
C ARG A 157 4.14 5.29 -15.77
N GLN A 158 3.04 4.80 -15.23
CA GLN A 158 2.93 4.51 -13.80
C GLN A 158 3.46 3.10 -13.52
N GLU A 159 4.29 2.97 -12.49
CA GLU A 159 4.67 1.64 -11.98
C GLU A 159 3.53 1.06 -11.15
N LEU A 160 3.21 -0.20 -11.44
CA LEU A 160 2.19 -0.99 -10.80
C LEU A 160 2.80 -2.27 -10.20
N THR A 161 2.07 -2.89 -9.30
CA THR A 161 2.39 -4.22 -8.76
C THR A 161 1.18 -5.10 -8.93
N GLN A 162 1.40 -6.30 -9.45
CA GLN A 162 0.38 -7.29 -9.69
C GLN A 162 0.49 -8.41 -8.66
N PRO A 163 -0.20 -8.31 -7.51
CA PRO A 163 -0.38 -9.43 -6.62
C PRO A 163 -1.51 -10.33 -7.11
N ARG A 164 -1.29 -11.63 -7.00
CA ARG A 164 -2.30 -12.68 -7.16
C ARG A 164 -2.76 -13.17 -5.80
N ILE A 165 -4.06 -13.27 -5.61
CA ILE A 165 -4.67 -13.69 -4.35
C ILE A 165 -4.61 -15.22 -4.23
N THR A 166 -4.15 -15.72 -3.07
CA THR A 166 -3.97 -17.16 -2.82
C THR A 166 -4.97 -17.74 -1.84
N ASP A 167 -5.34 -17.00 -0.80
CA ASP A 167 -6.20 -17.51 0.28
C ASP A 167 -6.88 -16.34 1.00
N ILE A 168 -8.12 -16.55 1.43
CA ILE A 168 -8.89 -15.62 2.24
C ILE A 168 -9.18 -16.31 3.58
N GLN A 169 -8.82 -15.66 4.70
CA GLN A 169 -8.96 -16.20 6.05
C GLN A 169 -9.92 -15.32 6.87
N GLY A 170 -10.59 -15.93 7.86
CA GLY A 170 -11.51 -15.23 8.77
C GLY A 170 -13.00 -15.43 8.49
N ILE A 171 -13.37 -16.36 7.61
CA ILE A 171 -14.77 -16.76 7.38
C ILE A 171 -14.88 -18.28 7.31
N GLU A 172 -16.00 -18.82 7.79
CA GLU A 172 -16.31 -20.25 7.66
C GLU A 172 -16.43 -20.61 6.17
N LYS A 173 -15.61 -21.58 5.74
CA LYS A 173 -15.62 -22.04 4.36
C LYS A 173 -16.83 -22.96 4.17
N PRO A 174 -17.70 -22.72 3.18
CA PRO A 174 -18.75 -23.67 2.87
C PRO A 174 -18.11 -25.00 2.45
N GLU A 175 -18.62 -26.12 2.96
CA GLU A 175 -18.15 -27.44 2.54
C GLU A 175 -18.27 -27.55 1.01
N PRO A 176 -17.25 -28.08 0.32
CA PRO A 176 -17.32 -28.26 -1.12
C PRO A 176 -18.47 -29.21 -1.43
N ALA A 177 -19.54 -28.68 -2.05
CA ALA A 177 -20.61 -29.51 -2.57
C ALA A 177 -20.00 -30.56 -3.51
N PRO A 178 -20.35 -31.85 -3.38
CA PRO A 178 -19.77 -32.90 -4.21
C PRO A 178 -20.04 -32.55 -5.67
N ALA A 179 -18.98 -32.52 -6.49
CA ALA A 179 -19.06 -32.21 -7.91
C ALA A 179 -20.03 -33.18 -8.60
N GLY A 180 -21.29 -32.77 -8.74
CA GLY A 180 -22.30 -33.48 -9.49
C GLY A 180 -21.85 -33.54 -10.94
N LYS A 181 -21.58 -34.75 -11.44
CA LYS A 181 -21.27 -35.00 -12.84
C LYS A 181 -22.43 -34.43 -13.67
N THR A 182 -22.17 -33.41 -14.49
CA THR A 182 -23.10 -33.00 -15.53
C THR A 182 -23.12 -34.11 -16.59
N GLU A 183 -24.14 -34.95 -16.54
CA GLU A 183 -24.47 -35.87 -17.63
C GLU A 183 -24.74 -35.05 -18.88
N LYS A 184 -23.92 -35.26 -19.92
CA LYS A 184 -24.15 -34.66 -21.23
C LYS A 184 -25.43 -35.25 -21.80
N VAL A 185 -26.49 -34.45 -21.89
CA VAL A 185 -27.70 -34.79 -22.64
C VAL A 185 -27.34 -34.71 -24.13
N THR A 186 -27.11 -35.86 -24.76
CA THR A 186 -27.05 -36.01 -26.23
C THR A 186 -28.45 -35.82 -26.80
N ALA A 187 -28.58 -34.91 -27.77
CA ALA A 187 -29.74 -34.77 -28.65
C ALA A 187 -29.45 -35.44 -30.00
#